data_AF-A0A257Y5C4-F1
#
_entry.id   AF-A0A257Y5C4-F1
#
_cell.length_a   1.000
_cell.length_b   1.000
_cell.length_c   1.000
_cell.angle_alpha   90.00
_cell.angle_beta   90.00
_cell.angle_gamma   90.00
#
_symmetry.space_group_name_H-M   'P 1'
#
loop_
_entity.id
_entity.type
_entity.pdbx_description
1 polymer ?
#
loop_
_entity_poly.entity_id
_entity_poly.type
_entity_poly.pdbx_seq_one_letter_code
_entity_poly.pdbx_strand_id
1 'polypeptide(L)'
;AGQYVEKFDDEGARKGYCLYKMGCKGPTTYNACSTVRWNDGVSFPIQAGHGCIGCSEDGFWDKGSWYARLADINGKGFGVEANADQIGLAAAGVVGGAVALHAAVSALKRAQHKGDAK
;
A
#
# COMPACT_ATOMS: atom_id res chain seq x y z
N ALA A 1 1.38 -5.25 -4.31
CA ALA A 1 0.74 -5.05 -2.99
C ALA A 1 0.53 -3.60 -2.56
N GLY A 2 1.37 -2.60 -2.93
CA GLY A 2 1.12 -1.21 -2.48
C GLY A 2 1.13 -1.02 -0.96
N GLN A 3 1.72 -1.97 -0.23
CA GLN A 3 1.76 -2.06 1.22
C GLN A 3 3.06 -1.44 1.73
N TYR A 4 2.91 -0.44 2.59
CA TYR A 4 4.03 0.35 3.10
C TYR A 4 3.94 0.51 4.60
N VAL A 5 5.10 0.76 5.20
CA VAL A 5 5.20 1.33 6.54
C VAL A 5 4.97 2.84 6.44
N GLU A 6 4.05 3.36 7.24
CA GLU A 6 3.74 4.80 7.33
C GLU A 6 4.37 5.44 8.57
N LYS A 7 4.57 4.64 9.63
CA LYS A 7 5.23 5.05 10.87
C LYS A 7 6.02 3.88 11.46
N PHE A 8 7.12 4.18 12.15
CA PHE A 8 7.84 3.16 12.93
C PHE A 8 6.91 2.44 13.91
N ASP A 9 7.05 1.12 13.95
CA ASP A 9 6.25 0.19 14.76
C ASP A 9 4.73 0.19 14.46
N ASP A 10 4.31 0.69 13.30
CA ASP A 10 2.95 0.46 12.83
C ASP A 10 2.72 -1.02 12.43
N GLU A 11 1.48 -1.35 12.10
CA GLU A 11 1.11 -2.70 11.67
C GLU A 11 1.91 -3.14 10.42
N GLY A 12 2.20 -2.20 9.52
CA GLY A 12 3.02 -2.46 8.33
C GLY A 12 4.45 -2.83 8.71
N ALA A 13 5.06 -2.12 9.67
CA ALA A 13 6.41 -2.39 10.16
C ALA A 13 6.49 -3.80 10.78
N ARG A 14 5.50 -4.14 11.60
CA ARG A 14 5.41 -5.47 12.24
C ARG A 14 5.18 -6.60 11.25
N LYS A 15 4.60 -6.30 10.09
CA LYS A 15 4.39 -7.23 8.97
C LYS A 15 5.51 -7.22 7.93
N GLY A 16 6.55 -6.39 8.09
CA GLY A 16 7.67 -6.30 7.15
C GLY A 16 7.30 -5.67 5.81
N TYR A 17 6.35 -4.71 5.80
CA TYR A 17 5.96 -3.98 4.60
C TYR A 17 7.08 -3.06 4.08
N CYS A 18 6.89 -2.53 2.87
CA CYS A 18 7.90 -1.73 2.19
C CYS A 18 8.20 -0.42 2.95
N LEU A 19 9.50 -0.16 3.17
CA LEU A 19 9.99 1.05 3.85
C LEU A 19 10.14 2.27 2.91
N TYR A 20 9.62 2.20 1.69
CA TYR A 20 9.70 3.30 0.73
C TYR A 20 9.14 4.61 1.30
N LYS A 21 7.98 4.54 1.94
CA LYS A 21 7.33 5.70 2.54
C LYS A 21 8.05 6.26 3.78
N MET A 22 8.94 5.45 4.37
CA MET A 22 9.88 5.81 5.43
C MET A 22 11.22 6.36 4.91
N GLY A 23 11.35 6.56 3.60
CA GLY A 23 12.50 7.22 2.96
C GLY A 23 13.58 6.28 2.43
N CYS A 24 13.32 4.97 2.34
CA CYS A 24 14.28 4.00 1.81
C CYS A 24 14.84 4.40 0.43
N LYS A 25 16.17 4.52 0.33
CA LYS A 25 16.93 4.87 -0.87
C LYS A 25 17.39 3.67 -1.69
N GLY A 26 17.02 2.45 -1.28
CA GLY A 26 17.34 1.21 -1.98
C GLY A 26 17.06 1.23 -3.49
N PRO A 27 15.97 1.86 -3.98
CA PRO A 27 15.69 1.98 -5.41
C PRO A 27 16.77 2.71 -6.24
N THR A 28 17.63 3.49 -5.59
CA THR A 28 18.72 4.25 -6.23
C THR A 28 20.07 3.95 -5.57
N THR A 29 20.27 2.74 -5.04
CA THR A 29 21.51 2.35 -4.37
C THR A 29 22.01 0.99 -4.88
N TYR A 30 23.20 0.97 -5.44
CA TYR A 30 23.92 -0.22 -5.87
C TYR A 30 24.73 -0.79 -4.70
N ASN A 31 24.32 -1.98 -4.23
CA ASN A 31 25.06 -2.77 -3.25
C ASN A 31 24.51 -4.21 -3.21
N ALA A 32 25.22 -5.12 -2.52
CA ALA A 32 24.80 -6.51 -2.32
C ALA A 32 24.02 -6.73 -0.99
N CYS A 33 23.59 -5.67 -0.31
CA CYS A 33 22.94 -5.76 1.01
C CYS A 33 21.67 -6.62 1.02
N SER A 34 20.88 -6.64 -0.06
CA SER A 34 19.65 -7.45 -0.14
C SER A 34 19.89 -8.88 -0.63
N THR A 35 21.08 -9.18 -1.16
CA THR A 35 21.44 -10.49 -1.71
C THR A 35 22.41 -11.24 -0.79
N VAL A 36 23.62 -10.70 -0.60
CA VAL A 36 24.65 -11.25 0.30
C VAL A 36 24.31 -10.98 1.77
N ARG A 37 23.69 -9.82 2.05
CA ARG A 37 23.38 -9.34 3.41
C ARG A 37 24.66 -9.07 4.24
N TRP A 38 24.49 -8.85 5.54
CA TRP A 38 25.54 -8.53 6.50
C TRP A 38 25.69 -9.64 7.53
N ASN A 39 26.92 -9.77 8.04
CA ASN A 39 27.27 -10.65 9.16
C ASN A 39 26.88 -12.11 8.90
N ASP A 40 27.48 -12.74 7.89
CA ASP A 40 27.19 -14.14 7.52
C ASP A 40 25.70 -14.39 7.16
N GLY A 41 25.11 -13.45 6.42
CA GLY A 41 23.73 -13.58 5.95
C GLY A 41 22.65 -13.24 6.98
N VAL A 42 23.01 -12.84 8.21
CA VAL A 42 22.08 -12.63 9.32
C VAL A 42 21.01 -11.57 9.00
N SER A 43 21.41 -10.38 8.57
CA SER A 43 20.46 -9.28 8.32
C SER A 43 21.03 -8.22 7.38
N PHE A 44 20.24 -7.18 7.10
CA PHE A 44 20.66 -5.95 6.45
C PHE A 44 19.68 -4.83 6.86
N PRO A 45 19.95 -3.53 6.59
CA PRO A 45 19.17 -2.43 7.16
C PRO A 45 17.65 -2.57 6.98
N ILE A 46 17.19 -2.92 5.78
CA ILE A 46 15.76 -3.02 5.47
C ILE A 46 15.11 -4.19 6.22
N GLN A 47 15.79 -5.33 6.33
CA GLN A 47 15.30 -6.47 7.13
C GLN A 47 15.25 -6.14 8.63
N ALA A 48 16.13 -5.27 9.11
CA ALA A 48 16.12 -4.78 10.49
C ALA A 48 15.10 -3.64 10.73
N GLY A 49 14.29 -3.28 9.72
CA GLY A 49 13.24 -2.27 9.86
C GLY A 49 13.66 -0.83 9.55
N HIS A 50 14.89 -0.59 9.08
CA HIS A 50 15.35 0.74 8.68
C HIS A 50 15.54 0.86 7.16
N GLY A 51 15.06 1.95 6.57
CA GLY A 51 15.26 2.22 5.15
C GLY A 51 16.75 2.28 4.79
N CYS A 52 17.11 1.84 3.58
CA CYS A 52 18.45 2.10 3.06
C CYS A 52 18.70 3.62 3.02
N ILE A 53 19.87 4.07 3.46
CA ILE A 53 20.25 5.49 3.42
C ILE A 53 21.09 5.84 2.18
N GLY A 54 21.49 4.85 1.39
CA GLY A 54 22.31 5.02 0.20
C GLY A 54 23.82 5.13 0.46
N CYS A 55 24.33 4.51 1.53
CA CYS A 55 25.72 4.70 1.97
C CYS A 55 26.82 4.28 0.97
N SER A 56 26.49 3.51 -0.07
CA SER A 56 27.41 3.15 -1.16
C SER A 56 27.33 4.08 -2.37
N GLU A 57 26.44 5.07 -2.36
CA GLU A 57 26.30 6.04 -3.44
C GLU A 57 27.09 7.31 -3.13
N ASP A 58 27.59 7.95 -4.20
CA ASP A 58 28.28 9.23 -4.09
C ASP A 58 27.36 10.31 -3.48
N GLY A 59 27.94 11.15 -2.61
CA GLY A 59 27.25 12.26 -1.97
C GLY A 59 26.00 11.92 -1.17
N PHE A 60 25.84 10.68 -0.67
CA PHE A 60 24.57 10.25 -0.06
C PHE A 60 24.12 11.07 1.16
N TRP A 61 25.07 11.69 1.89
CA TRP A 61 24.79 12.60 2.99
C TRP A 61 24.02 13.86 2.55
N ASP A 62 24.24 14.31 1.31
CA ASP A 62 23.69 15.56 0.77
C ASP A 62 22.48 15.34 -0.16
N LYS A 63 22.02 14.09 -0.33
CA LYS A 63 20.82 13.74 -1.13
C LYS A 63 19.50 13.98 -0.38
N GLY A 64 19.51 14.92 0.56
CA GLY A 64 18.39 15.26 1.43
C GLY A 64 18.19 14.28 2.59
N SER A 65 17.11 14.49 3.35
CA SER A 65 16.81 13.67 4.53
C SER A 65 16.66 12.18 4.18
N TRP A 66 17.21 11.32 5.03
CA TRP A 66 17.04 9.87 4.91
C TRP A 66 15.58 9.44 5.01
N TYR A 67 14.75 10.19 5.72
CA TYR A 67 13.33 9.88 5.90
C TYR A 67 12.44 10.53 4.82
N ALA A 68 12.99 11.39 3.97
CA ALA A 68 12.28 11.90 2.81
C ALA A 68 12.16 10.81 1.73
N ARG A 69 11.00 10.75 1.08
CA ARG A 69 10.78 9.84 -0.06
C ARG A 69 11.59 10.31 -1.26
N LEU A 70 11.99 9.37 -2.11
CA LEU A 70 12.54 9.68 -3.43
C LEU A 70 11.41 10.30 -4.28
N ALA A 71 11.65 11.49 -4.84
CA ALA A 71 10.64 12.19 -5.64
C ALA A 71 10.42 11.55 -7.01
N ASP A 72 11.45 10.93 -7.58
CA ASP A 72 11.42 10.30 -8.90
C ASP A 72 11.89 8.84 -8.80
N ILE A 73 10.92 7.95 -8.61
CA ILE A 73 11.09 6.53 -8.95
C ILE A 73 10.02 6.27 -10.00
N ASN A 74 10.44 6.15 -11.26
CA ASN A 74 9.58 5.91 -12.40
C ASN A 74 8.75 4.61 -12.25
N GLY A 75 7.62 4.71 -11.53
CA GLY A 75 6.30 4.09 -11.67
C GLY A 75 6.11 2.59 -11.89
N LYS A 76 7.12 1.81 -12.28
CA LYS A 76 6.90 0.46 -12.84
C LYS A 76 6.83 -0.66 -11.80
N GLY A 77 7.14 -0.38 -10.53
CA GLY A 77 7.20 -1.40 -9.46
C GLY A 77 6.20 -1.22 -8.30
N PHE A 78 5.47 -0.10 -8.26
CA PHE A 78 4.61 0.24 -7.12
C PHE A 78 3.13 0.26 -7.54
N GLY A 79 2.26 -0.41 -6.76
CA GLY A 79 0.80 -0.27 -6.91
C GLY A 79 0.06 -1.34 -7.71
N VAL A 80 0.65 -2.50 -8.03
CA VAL A 80 -0.03 -3.56 -8.80
C VAL A 80 -1.39 -4.01 -8.25
N GLU A 81 -1.57 -3.99 -6.92
CA GLU A 81 -2.86 -4.33 -6.29
C GLU A 81 -3.75 -3.11 -6.04
N ALA A 82 -3.20 -1.89 -6.11
CA ALA A 82 -3.99 -0.69 -5.85
C ALA A 82 -5.11 -0.54 -6.89
N ASN A 83 -4.85 -0.93 -8.14
CA ASN A 83 -5.87 -0.98 -9.18
C ASN A 83 -6.93 -2.06 -8.91
N ALA A 84 -6.52 -3.24 -8.42
CA ALA A 84 -7.44 -4.33 -8.10
C ALA A 84 -8.39 -3.94 -6.95
N ASP A 85 -7.86 -3.35 -5.88
CA ASP A 85 -8.68 -2.88 -4.74
C ASP A 85 -9.69 -1.81 -5.16
N GLN A 86 -9.27 -0.84 -5.98
CA GLN A 86 -10.17 0.21 -6.49
C GLN A 86 -11.30 -0.37 -7.35
N ILE A 87 -10.99 -1.29 -8.26
CA ILE A 87 -11.98 -1.96 -9.12
C ILE A 87 -12.93 -2.81 -8.27
N GLY A 88 -12.39 -3.60 -7.34
CA GLY A 88 -13.17 -4.46 -6.46
C GLY A 88 -14.16 -3.67 -5.60
N LEU A 89 -13.71 -2.56 -5.00
CA LEU A 89 -14.55 -1.69 -4.17
C LEU A 89 -15.67 -1.04 -5.00
N ALA A 90 -15.36 -0.54 -6.20
CA ALA A 90 -16.34 0.06 -7.09
C ALA A 90 -17.42 -0.97 -7.51
N ALA A 91 -17.01 -2.16 -7.93
CA ALA A 91 -17.93 -3.23 -8.32
C ALA A 91 -18.85 -3.64 -7.15
N ALA A 92 -18.28 -3.82 -5.95
CA ALA A 92 -19.05 -4.15 -4.75
C ALA A 92 -20.06 -3.05 -4.40
N GLY A 93 -19.66 -1.77 -4.50
CA GLY A 93 -20.54 -0.63 -4.26
C GLY A 93 -21.73 -0.58 -5.22
N VAL A 94 -21.50 -0.83 -6.51
CA VAL A 94 -22.56 -0.86 -7.54
C VAL A 94 -23.57 -1.97 -7.26
N VAL A 95 -23.08 -3.21 -7.04
CA VAL A 95 -23.96 -4.35 -6.78
C VAL A 95 -24.73 -4.17 -5.48
N GLY A 96 -24.06 -3.75 -4.41
CA GLY A 96 -24.69 -3.48 -3.12
C GLY A 96 -25.78 -2.39 -3.21
N GLY A 97 -25.49 -1.31 -3.93
CA GLY A 97 -26.45 -0.23 -4.16
C GLY A 97 -27.69 -0.69 -4.94
N ALA A 98 -27.51 -1.46 -6.01
CA ALA A 98 -28.61 -1.98 -6.82
C ALA A 98 -29.53 -2.92 -6.03
N VAL A 99 -28.97 -3.81 -5.21
CA VAL A 99 -29.74 -4.72 -4.36
C VAL A 99 -30.57 -3.95 -3.33
N ALA A 100 -29.97 -2.96 -2.66
CA ALA A 100 -30.67 -2.13 -1.69
C ALA A 100 -31.84 -1.35 -2.33
N LEU A 101 -31.61 -0.76 -3.51
CA LEU A 101 -32.64 -0.06 -4.28
C LEU A 101 -33.79 -0.99 -4.66
N HIS A 102 -33.48 -2.19 -5.17
CA HIS A 102 -34.49 -3.18 -5.55
C HIS A 102 -35.35 -3.61 -4.35
N ALA A 103 -34.72 -3.84 -3.19
CA ALA A 103 -35.42 -4.21 -1.97
C ALA A 103 -36.36 -3.10 -1.47
N ALA A 104 -35.90 -1.84 -1.47
CA ALA A 104 -36.70 -0.70 -1.05
C ALA A 104 -37.94 -0.49 -1.93
N VAL A 105 -37.75 -0.52 -3.26
CA VAL A 105 -38.85 -0.40 -4.23
C VAL A 105 -39.87 -1.54 -4.06
N SER A 106 -39.39 -2.77 -3.85
CA SER A 106 -40.25 -3.94 -3.64
C SER A 106 -41.07 -3.83 -2.36
N ALA A 107 -40.48 -3.33 -1.27
CA ALA A 107 -41.19 -3.11 -0.01
C ALA A 107 -42.27 -2.03 -0.13
N LEU A 108 -41.96 -0.91 -0.79
CA LEU A 108 -42.92 0.17 -1.05
C LEU A 108 -44.08 -0.33 -1.93
N LYS A 109 -43.78 -1.03 -3.02
CA LYS A 109 -44.80 -1.59 -3.91
C LYS A 109 -45.70 -2.60 -3.20
N ARG A 110 -45.13 -3.45 -2.33
CA ARG A 110 -45.90 -4.39 -1.51
C ARG A 110 -46.81 -3.69 -0.49
N ALA A 111 -46.36 -2.58 0.10
CA ALA A 111 -47.17 -1.80 1.02
C ALA A 111 -48.36 -1.13 0.32
N GLN A 112 -48.15 -0.59 -0.90
CA GLN A 112 -49.22 -0.01 -1.72
C GLN A 112 -50.29 -1.04 -2.10
N HIS A 113 -49.89 -2.21 -2.63
CA HIS A 113 -50.83 -3.27 -2.99
C HIS A 113 -51.66 -3.80 -1.81
N LYS A 114 -51.16 -3.70 -0.58
CA LYS A 114 -51.89 -4.11 0.63
C LYS A 114 -52.89 -3.05 1.10
N GLY A 115 -52.73 -1.80 0.68
CA GLY A 115 -53.65 -0.69 0.91
C GLY A 115 -54.84 -0.69 -0.06
N ASP A 116 -54.62 -1.10 -1.32
CA ASP A 116 -55.67 -1.17 -2.35
C ASP A 116 -56.64 -2.36 -2.20
N ALA A 117 -56.28 -3.35 -1.36
CA ALA A 117 -57.08 -4.56 -1.11
C ALA A 117 -58.05 -4.43 0.09
N LYS A 118 -58.24 -3.22 0.63
CA LYS A 118 -59.23 -2.88 1.67
C LYS A 118 -60.30 -1.97 1.10
#